data_AF-A0A671XH17-F1
#
_entry.id   AF-A0A671XH17-F1
#
_cell.length_a   1.000
_cell.length_b   1.000
_cell.length_c   1.000
_cell.angle_alpha   90.00
_cell.angle_beta   90.00
_cell.angle_gamma   90.00
#
_symmetry.space_group_name_H-M   'P 1'
#
loop_
_entity.id
_entity.type
_entity.pdbx_description
1 polymer ?
#
loop_
_entity_poly.entity_id
_entity_poly.type
_entity_poly.pdbx_seq_one_letter_code
_entity_poly.pdbx_strand_id
1 'polypeptide(L)'
;MDEEDLEKIGEQLYNLIHPKHKDNAGKLTGMLLELPGPVLGQMLQDEATLTAAVEKALRALQLAQEPSKVSCKDEDDASVSSDSLGEQLFELVDVYNTGHSQKITGMLLEQHKDAVLNLLSDPKLLEEQVNFAMKTLKELSVEETDVSDSSDADDKERLGEKIFSLVEELDPLHANDITGMLLEMDPAALKQLLSDRTMLEVAVQKAQSALDT
;
A
#
# COMPACT_ATOMS: atom_id res chain seq x y z
N MET A 1 20.45 -36.97 32.26
CA MET A 1 18.99 -36.81 32.37
C MET A 1 18.42 -37.76 31.37
N ASP A 2 17.58 -38.67 31.84
CA ASP A 2 16.94 -39.64 30.99
C ASP A 2 15.72 -38.96 30.32
N GLU A 3 15.31 -39.46 29.15
CA GLU A 3 14.21 -38.88 28.36
C GLU A 3 12.89 -38.85 29.16
N GLU A 4 12.71 -39.82 30.06
CA GLU A 4 11.56 -39.90 30.97
C GLU A 4 11.56 -38.83 32.07
N ASP A 5 12.73 -38.29 32.45
CA ASP A 5 12.82 -37.16 33.39
C ASP A 5 12.39 -35.86 32.71
N LEU A 6 12.74 -35.70 31.43
CA LEU A 6 12.39 -34.52 30.65
C LEU A 6 10.87 -34.42 30.44
N GLU A 7 10.21 -35.54 30.16
CA GLU A 7 8.75 -35.61 29.99
C GLU A 7 8.01 -35.21 31.27
N LYS A 8 8.45 -35.72 32.43
CA LYS A 8 7.90 -35.36 33.76
C LYS A 8 8.10 -33.87 34.07
N ILE A 9 9.28 -33.34 33.78
CA ILE A 9 9.59 -31.91 33.96
C ILE A 9 8.72 -31.04 33.05
N GLY A 10 8.49 -31.48 31.81
CA GLY A 10 7.61 -30.81 30.85
C GLY A 10 6.18 -30.71 31.34
N GLU A 11 5.62 -31.80 31.85
CA GLU A 11 4.27 -31.82 32.42
C GLU A 11 4.14 -30.88 33.63
N GLN A 12 5.15 -30.86 34.51
CA GLN A 12 5.18 -29.95 35.66
C GLN A 12 5.25 -28.48 35.23
N LEU A 13 6.11 -28.14 34.28
CA LEU A 13 6.21 -26.78 33.72
C LEU A 13 4.90 -26.36 33.06
N TYR A 14 4.28 -27.25 32.26
CA TYR A 14 3.01 -26.97 31.62
C TYR A 14 1.91 -26.63 32.64
N ASN A 15 1.81 -27.41 33.72
CA ASN A 15 0.82 -27.16 34.77
C ASN A 15 1.02 -25.83 35.49
N LEU A 16 2.26 -25.34 35.60
CA LEU A 16 2.57 -24.02 36.17
C LEU A 16 2.31 -22.87 35.19
N ILE A 17 2.56 -23.08 33.90
CA ILE A 17 2.44 -22.06 32.86
C ILE A 17 0.99 -21.93 32.37
N HIS A 18 0.27 -23.03 32.21
CA HIS A 18 -1.10 -23.08 31.69
C HIS A 18 -2.10 -22.13 32.38
N PRO A 19 -2.17 -22.03 33.73
CA PRO A 19 -3.07 -21.08 34.38
C PRO A 19 -2.72 -19.60 34.11
N LYS A 20 -1.44 -19.29 33.85
CA LYS A 20 -0.96 -17.93 33.58
C LYS A 20 -0.99 -17.57 32.08
N HIS A 21 -0.79 -18.54 31.19
CA HIS A 21 -0.64 -18.35 29.75
C HIS A 21 -1.34 -19.45 28.94
N LYS A 22 -2.66 -19.60 29.10
CA LYS A 22 -3.46 -20.69 28.50
C LYS A 22 -3.20 -20.91 27.01
N ASP A 23 -3.18 -19.83 26.22
CA ASP A 23 -3.09 -19.92 24.75
C ASP A 23 -1.69 -20.27 24.24
N ASN A 24 -0.66 -19.98 25.04
CA ASN A 24 0.74 -20.17 24.67
C ASN A 24 1.44 -21.25 25.51
N ALA A 25 0.76 -21.88 26.45
CA ALA A 25 1.35 -22.80 27.43
C ALA A 25 2.13 -23.94 26.78
N GLY A 26 1.57 -24.57 25.74
CA GLY A 26 2.23 -25.67 25.04
C GLY A 26 3.50 -25.22 24.31
N LYS A 27 3.44 -24.07 23.62
CA LYS A 27 4.60 -23.51 22.90
C LYS A 27 5.68 -23.03 23.85
N LEU A 28 5.30 -22.32 24.91
CA LEU A 28 6.23 -21.85 25.94
C LEU A 28 6.91 -23.03 26.63
N THR A 29 6.15 -24.05 27.02
CA THR A 29 6.73 -25.26 27.64
C THR A 29 7.69 -25.95 26.69
N GLY A 30 7.33 -26.10 25.40
CA GLY A 30 8.22 -26.68 24.38
C GLY A 30 9.53 -25.91 24.23
N MET A 31 9.47 -24.57 24.13
CA MET A 31 10.67 -23.73 24.03
C MET A 31 11.54 -23.79 25.28
N LEU A 32 10.92 -23.89 26.46
CA LEU A 32 11.65 -24.01 27.71
C LEU A 32 12.34 -25.37 27.81
N LEU A 33 11.70 -26.46 27.35
CA LEU A 33 12.28 -27.80 27.35
C LEU A 33 13.52 -27.96 26.45
N GLU A 34 13.80 -27.00 25.57
CA GLU A 34 15.07 -26.93 24.83
C GLU A 34 16.25 -26.49 25.71
N LEU A 35 15.98 -26.02 26.94
CA LEU A 35 17.01 -25.62 27.89
C LEU A 35 17.65 -26.85 28.58
N PRO A 36 18.91 -26.74 29.04
CA PRO A 36 19.58 -27.83 29.73
C PRO A 36 18.85 -28.26 31.01
N GLY A 37 18.79 -29.57 31.28
CA GLY A 37 18.16 -30.16 32.46
C GLY A 37 18.38 -29.45 33.82
N PRO A 38 19.61 -29.01 34.17
CA PRO A 38 19.85 -28.27 35.41
C PRO A 38 19.08 -26.94 35.49
N VAL A 39 18.89 -26.26 34.35
CA VAL A 39 18.14 -24.99 34.25
C VAL A 39 16.65 -25.24 34.45
N LEU A 40 16.13 -26.31 33.84
CA LEU A 40 14.73 -26.72 34.02
C LEU A 40 14.41 -27.07 35.48
N GLY A 41 15.31 -27.80 36.14
CA GLY A 41 15.18 -28.10 37.57
C GLY A 41 15.21 -26.85 38.45
N GLN A 42 16.04 -25.86 38.10
CA GLN A 42 16.08 -24.57 38.79
C GLN A 42 14.77 -23.78 38.62
N MET A 43 14.18 -23.79 37.43
CA MET A 43 12.90 -23.14 37.15
C MET A 43 11.73 -23.76 37.93
N LEU A 44 11.76 -25.06 38.18
CA LEU A 44 10.74 -25.72 39.02
C LEU A 44 10.88 -25.39 40.51
N GLN A 45 12.07 -25.01 40.97
CA GLN A 45 12.33 -24.63 42.35
C GLN A 45 12.16 -23.12 42.62
N ASP A 46 12.35 -22.29 41.60
CA ASP A 46 12.27 -20.84 41.70
C ASP A 46 11.29 -20.24 40.67
N GLU A 47 10.17 -19.75 41.17
CA GLU A 47 9.12 -19.10 40.36
C GLU A 47 9.63 -17.83 39.68
N ALA A 48 10.58 -17.09 40.27
CA ALA A 48 11.13 -15.89 39.64
C ALA A 48 11.95 -16.26 38.39
N THR A 49 12.76 -17.32 38.48
CA THR A 49 13.52 -17.86 37.35
C THR A 49 12.58 -18.41 36.28
N LEU A 50 11.52 -19.13 36.66
CA LEU A 50 10.49 -19.61 35.72
C LEU A 50 9.82 -18.44 34.99
N THR A 51 9.39 -17.42 35.72
CA THR A 51 8.71 -16.25 35.14
C THR A 51 9.62 -15.51 34.17
N ALA A 52 10.89 -15.28 34.54
CA ALA A 52 11.87 -14.64 33.67
C ALA A 52 12.15 -15.46 32.38
N ALA A 53 12.19 -16.79 32.49
CA ALA A 53 12.35 -17.67 31.34
C ALA A 53 11.10 -17.66 30.44
N VAL A 54 9.90 -17.68 31.03
CA VAL A 54 8.62 -17.57 30.31
C VAL A 54 8.51 -16.24 29.59
N GLU A 55 8.89 -15.12 30.23
CA GLU A 55 8.91 -13.80 29.59
C GLU A 55 9.88 -13.74 28.41
N LYS A 56 11.06 -14.34 28.54
CA LYS A 56 12.02 -14.43 27.44
C LYS A 56 11.47 -15.26 26.29
N ALA A 57 10.86 -16.41 26.59
CA ALA A 57 10.22 -17.26 25.60
C ALA A 57 9.02 -16.56 24.94
N LEU A 58 8.23 -15.79 25.69
CA LEU A 58 7.14 -14.95 25.17
C LEU A 58 7.65 -13.88 24.20
N ARG A 59 8.72 -13.16 24.55
CA ARG A 59 9.34 -12.17 23.65
C ARG A 59 9.87 -12.84 22.39
N ALA A 60 10.51 -14.00 22.52
CA ALA A 60 10.97 -14.77 21.38
C ALA A 60 9.82 -15.26 20.49
N LEU A 61 8.68 -15.66 21.08
CA LEU A 61 7.45 -16.00 20.35
C LEU A 61 6.83 -14.79 19.66
N GLN A 62 6.93 -13.59 20.23
CA GLN A 62 6.44 -12.36 19.59
C GLN A 62 7.34 -11.94 18.43
N LEU A 63 8.66 -12.05 18.59
CA LEU A 63 9.63 -11.77 17.52
C LEU A 63 9.57 -12.80 16.39
N ALA A 64 9.27 -14.06 16.71
CA ALA A 64 9.04 -15.11 15.71
C ALA A 64 7.61 -15.09 15.12
N GLN A 65 6.71 -14.28 15.67
CA GLN A 65 5.35 -14.03 15.17
C GLN A 65 5.25 -12.62 14.57
N GLU A 66 6.10 -12.30 13.59
CA GLU A 66 5.59 -11.50 12.48
C GLU A 66 4.45 -12.30 11.81
N PRO A 67 3.29 -11.69 11.56
CA PRO A 67 2.06 -12.17 12.16
C PRO A 67 1.24 -13.02 11.18
N SER A 68 0.79 -14.17 11.66
CA SER A 68 -0.42 -14.79 11.11
C SER A 68 -1.23 -15.38 12.25
N LYS A 69 -2.34 -14.68 12.52
CA LYS A 69 -3.56 -15.18 13.14
C LYS A 69 -3.53 -15.29 14.68
N VAL A 70 -3.84 -14.17 15.33
CA VAL A 70 -4.47 -14.21 16.67
C VAL A 70 -5.84 -14.86 16.53
N SER A 71 -6.02 -15.84 17.41
CA SER A 71 -7.21 -16.65 17.62
C SER A 71 -8.43 -15.81 17.95
N CYS A 72 -9.56 -16.37 17.58
CA CYS A 72 -10.91 -15.90 17.81
C CYS A 72 -11.22 -15.69 19.31
N LYS A 73 -12.08 -14.69 19.55
CA LYS A 73 -12.95 -14.44 20.70
C LYS A 73 -12.33 -13.70 21.89
N ASP A 74 -12.55 -12.39 21.90
CA ASP A 74 -13.16 -11.74 23.06
C ASP A 74 -14.26 -10.80 22.56
N GLU A 75 -15.48 -11.02 23.02
CA GLU A 75 -16.47 -9.95 23.14
C GLU A 75 -16.02 -9.11 24.34
N ASP A 76 -15.44 -7.93 24.12
CA ASP A 76 -15.84 -6.74 24.87
C ASP A 76 -15.28 -5.46 24.21
N ASP A 77 -16.03 -4.42 24.42
CA ASP A 77 -16.05 -3.11 23.82
C ASP A 77 -14.85 -2.25 24.26
N ALA A 78 -13.95 -1.92 23.33
CA ALA A 78 -13.12 -0.73 23.43
C ALA A 78 -12.64 -0.31 22.05
N SER A 79 -13.33 0.70 21.51
CA SER A 79 -13.00 1.40 20.29
C SER A 79 -11.56 1.94 20.30
N VAL A 80 -10.59 1.17 19.80
CA VAL A 80 -9.38 1.77 19.22
C VAL A 80 -9.82 2.33 17.88
N SER A 81 -10.39 3.53 17.93
CA SER A 81 -10.89 4.25 16.78
C SER A 81 -9.81 4.26 15.70
N SER A 82 -10.20 3.94 14.47
CA SER A 82 -9.42 4.09 13.23
C SER A 82 -8.70 5.45 13.14
N ASP A 83 -9.17 6.43 13.90
CA ASP A 83 -8.71 7.81 13.93
C ASP A 83 -7.27 7.98 14.45
N SER A 84 -6.84 7.24 15.51
CA SER A 84 -5.48 7.46 16.06
C SER A 84 -4.36 6.85 15.22
N LEU A 85 -4.64 5.74 14.53
CA LEU A 85 -3.69 5.12 13.59
C LEU A 85 -3.50 6.05 12.38
N GLY A 86 -4.58 6.70 11.94
CA GLY A 86 -4.53 7.65 10.85
C GLY A 86 -3.75 8.92 11.19
N GLU A 87 -3.90 9.47 12.40
CA GLU A 87 -3.10 10.62 12.84
C GLU A 87 -1.59 10.31 12.89
N GLN A 88 -1.20 9.16 13.47
CA GLN A 88 0.21 8.77 13.49
C GLN A 88 0.78 8.55 12.07
N LEU A 89 0.03 7.86 11.21
CA LEU A 89 0.48 7.62 9.85
C LEU A 89 0.57 8.94 9.07
N PHE A 90 -0.36 9.85 9.29
CA PHE A 90 -0.36 11.18 8.67
C PHE A 90 0.90 11.97 9.03
N GLU A 91 1.25 12.07 10.31
CA GLU A 91 2.46 12.79 10.74
C GLU A 91 3.73 12.20 10.10
N LEU A 92 3.83 10.86 10.04
CA LEU A 92 4.97 10.20 9.41
C LEU A 92 5.04 10.45 7.90
N VAL A 93 3.91 10.38 7.20
CA VAL A 93 3.84 10.67 5.75
C VAL A 93 4.11 12.16 5.48
N ASP A 94 3.70 13.06 6.36
CA ASP A 94 3.87 14.50 6.19
C ASP A 94 5.33 14.95 6.26
N VAL A 95 6.17 14.23 7.00
CA VAL A 95 7.64 14.44 7.01
C VAL A 95 8.25 14.31 5.61
N TYR A 96 7.67 13.48 4.73
CA TYR A 96 8.13 13.30 3.36
C TYR A 96 7.72 14.45 2.40
N ASN A 97 7.03 15.50 2.89
CA ASN A 97 6.69 16.72 2.13
C ASN A 97 6.01 16.43 0.78
N THR A 98 5.12 15.45 0.76
CA THR A 98 4.50 14.94 -0.48
C THR A 98 3.42 15.88 -1.05
N GLY A 99 2.93 16.85 -0.26
CA GLY A 99 1.78 17.71 -0.61
C GLY A 99 0.44 16.97 -0.69
N HIS A 100 0.44 15.64 -0.55
CA HIS A 100 -0.72 14.76 -0.65
C HIS A 100 -0.84 13.85 0.56
N SER A 101 -0.26 14.24 1.70
CA SER A 101 -0.17 13.45 2.93
C SER A 101 -1.52 12.87 3.34
N GLN A 102 -2.62 13.63 3.23
CA GLN A 102 -3.97 13.14 3.56
C GLN A 102 -4.45 12.02 2.64
N LYS A 103 -4.27 12.17 1.32
CA LYS A 103 -4.68 11.16 0.34
C LYS A 103 -3.84 9.89 0.44
N ILE A 104 -2.52 10.07 0.57
CA ILE A 104 -1.59 8.95 0.76
C ILE A 104 -1.93 8.20 2.05
N THR A 105 -2.11 8.92 3.16
CA THR A 105 -2.52 8.32 4.43
C THR A 105 -3.84 7.56 4.30
N GLY A 106 -4.83 8.12 3.61
CA GLY A 106 -6.09 7.44 3.31
C GLY A 106 -5.88 6.13 2.53
N MET A 107 -5.09 6.17 1.44
CA MET A 107 -4.77 4.99 0.63
C MET A 107 -4.02 3.92 1.43
N LEU A 108 -3.11 4.32 2.31
CA LEU A 108 -2.37 3.40 3.16
C LEU A 108 -3.26 2.81 4.27
N LEU A 109 -4.17 3.59 4.85
CA LEU A 109 -5.16 3.13 5.82
C LEU A 109 -6.21 2.19 5.21
N GLU A 110 -6.46 2.31 3.90
CA GLU A 110 -7.31 1.37 3.15
C GLU A 110 -6.66 -0.02 3.01
N GLN A 111 -5.35 -0.13 3.25
CA GLN A 111 -4.67 -1.42 3.34
C GLN A 111 -4.94 -2.10 4.69
N HIS A 112 -4.61 -3.39 4.78
CA HIS A 112 -4.78 -4.16 6.01
C HIS A 112 -4.07 -3.48 7.20
N LYS A 113 -4.70 -3.48 8.37
CA LYS A 113 -4.18 -2.87 9.60
C LYS A 113 -2.76 -3.32 9.95
N ASP A 114 -2.44 -4.58 9.69
CA ASP A 114 -1.10 -5.15 9.91
C ASP A 114 -0.04 -4.53 8.98
N ALA A 115 -0.41 -4.23 7.73
CA ALA A 115 0.48 -3.53 6.80
C ALA A 115 0.78 -2.11 7.28
N VAL A 116 -0.23 -1.39 7.79
CA VAL A 116 -0.05 -0.05 8.36
C VAL A 116 0.87 -0.07 9.60
N LEU A 117 0.74 -1.08 10.46
CA LEU A 117 1.63 -1.22 11.61
C LEU A 117 3.08 -1.54 11.22
N ASN A 118 3.29 -2.35 10.18
CA ASN A 118 4.62 -2.61 9.63
C ASN A 118 5.24 -1.34 9.03
N LEU A 119 4.43 -0.51 8.36
CA LEU A 119 4.86 0.78 7.83
C LEU A 119 5.28 1.75 8.95
N LEU A 120 4.59 1.74 10.10
CA LEU A 120 4.99 2.53 11.27
C LEU A 120 6.26 2.00 11.95
N SER A 121 6.59 0.73 11.76
CA SER A 121 7.74 0.07 12.39
C SER A 121 9.00 0.13 11.53
N ASP A 122 8.86 0.18 10.20
CA ASP A 122 9.97 0.25 9.25
C ASP A 122 9.89 1.52 8.36
N PRO A 123 10.77 2.50 8.58
CA PRO A 123 10.78 3.74 7.80
C PRO A 123 11.13 3.54 6.32
N LYS A 124 11.79 2.43 5.93
CA LYS A 124 12.08 2.14 4.52
C LYS A 124 10.85 1.64 3.78
N LEU A 125 10.09 0.72 4.40
CA LEU A 125 8.82 0.26 3.85
C LEU A 125 7.83 1.41 3.73
N LEU A 126 7.82 2.31 4.71
CA LEU A 126 7.01 3.53 4.65
C LEU A 126 7.37 4.39 3.45
N GLU A 127 8.66 4.66 3.22
CA GLU A 127 9.12 5.44 2.07
C GLU A 127 8.74 4.79 0.74
N GLU A 128 8.89 3.46 0.61
CA GLU A 128 8.48 2.72 -0.58
C GLU A 128 6.98 2.84 -0.83
N GLN A 129 6.16 2.68 0.22
CA GLN A 129 4.71 2.79 0.09
C GLN A 129 4.21 4.21 -0.13
N VAL A 130 4.87 5.22 0.43
CA VAL A 130 4.60 6.62 0.14
C VAL A 130 4.95 6.93 -1.33
N ASN A 131 6.07 6.42 -1.84
CA ASN A 131 6.43 6.55 -3.25
C ASN A 131 5.44 5.82 -4.17
N PHE A 132 5.02 4.61 -3.79
CA PHE A 132 4.00 3.86 -4.52
C PHE A 132 2.68 4.62 -4.56
N ALA A 133 2.19 5.10 -3.41
CA ALA A 133 0.97 5.91 -3.34
C ALA A 133 1.10 7.22 -4.13
N MET A 134 2.26 7.89 -4.10
CA MET A 134 2.52 9.05 -4.95
C MET A 134 2.50 8.71 -6.44
N LYS A 135 3.09 7.56 -6.82
CA LYS A 135 3.08 7.09 -8.20
C LYS A 135 1.66 6.77 -8.65
N THR A 136 0.87 6.06 -7.84
CA THR A 136 -0.54 5.78 -8.10
C THR A 136 -1.38 7.05 -8.12
N LEU A 137 -1.13 8.04 -7.26
CA LEU A 137 -1.83 9.33 -7.33
C LEU A 137 -1.47 10.10 -8.60
N LYS A 138 -0.22 10.01 -9.06
CA LYS A 138 0.25 10.60 -10.31
C LYS A 138 -0.29 9.86 -11.52
N GLU A 139 -0.36 8.52 -11.45
CA GLU A 139 -1.02 7.65 -12.43
C GLU A 139 -2.50 7.97 -12.46
N LEU A 140 -3.24 8.05 -11.35
CA LEU A 140 -4.63 8.53 -11.33
C LEU A 140 -4.80 9.98 -11.82
N SER A 141 -3.77 10.82 -11.71
CA SER A 141 -3.74 12.17 -12.30
C SER A 141 -3.36 12.20 -13.79
N VAL A 142 -2.83 11.09 -14.33
CA VAL A 142 -2.37 10.93 -15.73
C VAL A 142 -3.23 9.90 -16.48
N GLU A 143 -3.96 9.05 -15.77
CA GLU A 143 -4.86 7.99 -16.20
C GLU A 143 -6.31 8.43 -15.98
N GLU A 144 -6.60 9.68 -16.32
CA GLU A 144 -7.86 10.03 -16.99
C GLU A 144 -7.68 9.77 -18.50
N THR A 145 -7.20 8.58 -18.87
CA THR A 145 -7.13 8.17 -20.29
C THR A 145 -7.58 6.75 -20.56
N ASP A 146 -8.31 6.09 -19.65
CA ASP A 146 -9.08 4.94 -20.11
C ASP A 146 -10.32 4.67 -19.23
N VAL A 147 -11.46 4.53 -19.92
CA VAL A 147 -12.81 4.20 -19.44
C VAL A 147 -13.72 5.35 -18.94
N SER A 148 -14.18 6.13 -19.93
CA SER A 148 -15.59 6.49 -20.21
C SER A 148 -16.59 6.73 -19.06
N ASP A 149 -16.93 7.99 -18.78
CA ASP A 149 -18.32 8.54 -18.90
C ASP A 149 -18.42 10.09 -18.70
N SER A 150 -17.41 10.88 -19.12
CA SER A 150 -17.56 12.33 -19.25
C SER A 150 -17.57 12.70 -20.73
N SER A 151 -18.77 12.96 -21.26
CA SER A 151 -19.06 13.65 -22.52
C SER A 151 -17.88 13.76 -23.51
N ASP A 152 -17.85 12.94 -24.58
CA ASP A 152 -16.91 13.06 -25.72
C ASP A 152 -16.77 14.50 -26.27
N ALA A 153 -17.74 15.37 -25.97
CA ALA A 153 -17.72 16.79 -26.31
C ALA A 153 -16.57 17.57 -25.65
N ASP A 154 -16.30 17.36 -24.35
CA ASP A 154 -15.30 18.14 -23.59
C ASP A 154 -13.86 17.79 -24.02
N ASP A 155 -13.61 16.52 -24.34
CA ASP A 155 -12.31 16.08 -24.88
C ASP A 155 -12.07 16.59 -26.29
N LYS A 156 -13.11 16.61 -27.13
CA LYS A 156 -13.01 17.07 -28.51
C LYS A 156 -12.79 18.58 -28.59
N GLU A 157 -13.41 19.35 -27.69
CA GLU A 157 -13.19 20.79 -27.58
C GLU A 157 -11.73 21.11 -27.19
N ARG A 158 -11.20 20.44 -26.15
CA ARG A 158 -9.80 20.60 -25.71
C ARG A 158 -8.78 20.14 -26.76
N LEU A 159 -9.07 19.05 -27.47
CA LEU A 159 -8.23 18.59 -28.58
C LEU A 159 -8.28 19.58 -29.74
N GLY A 160 -9.44 20.17 -30.00
CA GLY A 160 -9.66 21.21 -31.00
C GLY A 160 -8.80 22.45 -30.76
N GLU A 161 -8.77 22.97 -29.53
CA GLU A 161 -7.94 24.13 -29.19
C GLU A 161 -6.43 23.87 -29.42
N LYS A 162 -5.97 22.68 -29.05
CA LYS A 162 -4.56 22.28 -29.24
C LYS A 162 -4.22 22.11 -30.72
N ILE A 163 -5.09 21.46 -31.49
CA ILE A 163 -4.91 21.30 -32.93
C ILE A 163 -4.95 22.66 -33.60
N PHE A 164 -5.94 23.52 -33.28
CA PHE A 164 -6.03 24.86 -33.83
C PHE A 164 -4.73 25.64 -33.65
N SER A 165 -4.15 25.61 -32.44
CA SER A 165 -2.89 26.30 -32.17
C SER A 165 -1.75 25.81 -33.06
N LEU A 166 -1.67 24.49 -33.29
CA LEU A 166 -0.63 23.91 -34.15
C LEU A 166 -0.89 24.12 -35.63
N VAL A 167 -2.15 24.08 -36.06
CA VAL A 167 -2.55 24.36 -37.44
C VAL A 167 -2.37 25.84 -37.76
N GLU A 168 -2.66 26.74 -36.82
CA GLU A 168 -2.44 28.19 -36.96
C GLU A 168 -0.96 28.52 -37.16
N GLU A 169 -0.03 27.76 -36.57
CA GLU A 169 1.40 27.89 -36.88
C GLU A 169 1.73 27.49 -38.32
N LEU A 170 0.99 26.55 -38.92
CA LEU A 170 1.26 26.00 -40.26
C LEU A 170 0.53 26.78 -41.36
N ASP A 171 -0.74 27.13 -41.12
CA ASP A 171 -1.62 27.84 -42.03
C ASP A 171 -2.60 28.74 -41.24
N PRO A 172 -2.19 29.99 -40.95
CA PRO A 172 -3.03 30.96 -40.26
C PRO A 172 -4.29 31.35 -41.04
N LEU A 173 -4.30 31.19 -42.36
CA LEU A 173 -5.37 31.68 -43.21
C LEU A 173 -6.59 30.75 -43.16
N HIS A 174 -6.34 29.44 -43.11
CA HIS A 174 -7.38 28.40 -43.12
C HIS A 174 -7.42 27.60 -41.81
N ALA A 175 -6.77 28.07 -40.75
CA ALA A 175 -6.64 27.34 -39.49
C ALA A 175 -7.99 26.86 -38.92
N ASN A 176 -9.03 27.70 -39.04
CA ASN A 176 -10.35 27.38 -38.51
C ASN A 176 -11.01 26.23 -39.30
N ASP A 177 -10.99 26.32 -40.63
CA ASP A 177 -11.60 25.34 -41.52
C ASP A 177 -10.83 24.00 -41.51
N ILE A 178 -9.49 24.06 -41.52
CA ILE A 178 -8.61 22.90 -41.40
C ILE A 178 -8.84 22.20 -40.06
N THR A 179 -8.85 22.94 -38.96
CA THR A 179 -9.11 22.36 -37.63
C THR A 179 -10.51 21.76 -37.57
N GLY A 180 -11.52 22.43 -38.15
CA GLY A 180 -12.88 21.89 -38.27
C GLY A 180 -12.90 20.53 -38.97
N MET A 181 -12.24 20.42 -40.13
CA MET A 181 -12.12 19.15 -40.87
C MET A 181 -11.34 18.08 -40.12
N LEU A 182 -10.24 18.44 -39.44
CA LEU A 182 -9.48 17.49 -38.63
C LEU A 182 -10.31 17.01 -37.44
N LEU A 183 -11.08 17.89 -36.81
CA LEU A 183 -11.98 17.54 -35.73
C LEU A 183 -13.10 16.60 -36.19
N GLU A 184 -13.39 16.43 -37.48
CA GLU A 184 -14.32 15.38 -37.93
C GLU A 184 -13.75 13.95 -37.75
N MET A 185 -12.46 13.81 -37.48
CA MET A 185 -11.80 12.53 -37.18
C MET A 185 -12.06 12.05 -35.74
N ASP A 186 -11.77 10.77 -35.50
CA ASP A 186 -11.89 10.17 -34.16
C ASP A 186 -10.90 10.81 -33.16
N PRO A 187 -11.28 10.96 -31.88
CA PRO A 187 -10.42 11.55 -30.84
C PRO A 187 -9.06 10.85 -30.69
N ALA A 188 -9.00 9.55 -30.91
CA ALA A 188 -7.75 8.79 -30.89
C ALA A 188 -6.79 9.21 -32.02
N ALA A 189 -7.30 9.50 -33.21
CA ALA A 189 -6.51 9.98 -34.33
C ALA A 189 -6.00 11.40 -34.07
N LEU A 190 -6.84 12.27 -33.47
CA LEU A 190 -6.43 13.61 -33.05
C LEU A 190 -5.28 13.59 -32.03
N LYS A 191 -5.36 12.69 -31.04
CA LYS A 191 -4.26 12.48 -30.07
C LYS A 191 -2.96 12.02 -30.75
N GLN A 192 -3.05 11.18 -31.79
CA GLN A 192 -1.88 10.77 -32.56
C GLN A 192 -1.28 11.94 -33.37
N LEU A 193 -2.11 12.79 -33.97
CA LEU A 193 -1.66 13.99 -34.68
C LEU A 193 -0.93 14.96 -33.74
N LEU A 194 -1.42 15.12 -32.51
CA LEU A 194 -0.75 15.93 -31.48
C LEU A 194 0.57 15.33 -31.01
N SER A 195 0.74 14.01 -31.12
CA SER A 195 1.95 13.29 -30.70
C SER A 195 3.01 13.24 -31.80
N ASP A 196 2.61 13.34 -33.07
CA ASP A 196 3.50 13.30 -34.23
C ASP A 196 3.26 14.50 -35.16
N ARG A 197 4.17 15.46 -35.10
CA ARG A 197 4.13 16.68 -35.93
C ARG A 197 4.14 16.37 -37.43
N THR A 198 4.82 15.31 -37.85
CA THR A 198 4.88 14.90 -39.26
C THR A 198 3.51 14.44 -39.76
N MET A 199 2.79 13.66 -38.94
CA MET A 199 1.43 13.24 -39.27
C MET A 199 0.47 14.44 -39.31
N LEU A 200 0.63 15.39 -38.38
CA LEU A 200 -0.16 16.61 -38.38
C LEU A 200 0.04 17.43 -39.67
N GLU A 201 1.29 17.65 -40.09
CA GLU A 201 1.60 18.38 -41.32
C GLU A 201 0.95 17.72 -42.57
N VAL A 202 1.02 16.39 -42.67
CA VAL A 202 0.38 15.64 -43.76
C VAL A 202 -1.14 15.79 -43.74
N ALA A 203 -1.75 15.74 -42.55
CA ALA A 203 -3.19 15.90 -42.39
C ALA A 203 -3.65 17.32 -42.74
N VAL A 204 -2.90 18.34 -42.33
CA VAL A 204 -3.12 19.75 -42.68
C VAL A 204 -3.02 19.96 -44.19
N GLN A 205 -1.99 19.43 -44.83
CA GLN A 205 -1.82 19.56 -46.29
C GLN A 205 -2.96 18.88 -47.07
N LYS A 206 -3.45 17.73 -46.58
CA LYS A 206 -4.61 17.05 -47.16
C LYS A 206 -5.89 17.88 -47.01
N ALA A 207 -6.10 18.52 -45.86
CA ALA A 207 -7.24 19.40 -45.61
C ALA A 207 -7.18 20.69 -46.46
N GLN A 208 -5.98 21.29 -46.61
CA GLN A 208 -5.76 22.43 -47.52
C GLN A 208 -6.18 22.10 -48.95
N SER A 209 -5.77 20.92 -49.43
CA SER A 209 -6.12 20.47 -50.79
C SER A 209 -7.63 20.29 -51.00
N ALA A 210 -8.39 20.06 -49.92
CA ALA A 210 -9.84 19.96 -49.96
C ALA A 210 -10.55 21.33 -49.93
N LEU A 211 -9.89 22.38 -49.43
CA LEU A 211 -10.39 23.76 -49.39
C LEU A 211 -10.16 24.54 -50.69
N ASP A 212 -9.11 24.17 -51.44
CA ASP A 212 -8.78 24.75 -52.75
C ASP A 212 -9.65 24.19 -53.91
N THR A 213 -10.69 23.38 -53.62
CA THR A 213 -11.64 22.80 -54.59
C THR A 213 -13.02 23.45 -54.50
#